data_AF-A0A9D4I0F3-F1
#
_entry.id   AF-A0A9D4I0F3-F1
#
_cell.length_a   1.000
_cell.length_b   1.000
_cell.length_c   1.000
_cell.angle_alpha   90.00
_cell.angle_beta   90.00
_cell.angle_gamma   90.00
#
_symmetry.space_group_name_H-M   'P 1'
#
loop_
_entity.id
_entity.type
_entity.pdbx_description
1 polymer ?
#
loop_
_entity_poly.entity_id
_entity_poly.type
_entity_poly.pdbx_seq_one_letter_code
_entity_poly.pdbx_strand_id
1 'polypeptide(L)'
;MAALVCIVVSAKDTNGNSIFSPVAMCHRITDDFSDLFIAAASSSGLEMSPECVNSVNICSKVGSSDRIKISNINMQLNVAVELDKKMVEYTINSARLPSTSSNSNAFTVLMNKSKVYIMPKKYEVNTSSKVKKLSGPQQLYCDLIDWAQSTGCGWPSNIVEDSGKQALKSLSNALWYVDHCHARLKDASCHVPTELNKFQNYNNYKLLRHRPPIVKAARLGELVGDLYSALSLPSLSDKRNTVLAKIMGELAESLKQYKDRLEDDNQKHQNISHKRETANCGDSNSVCIDPVTPSNVKEEYSHLNQTVVKTSDYTYVHLDKFCPDNRIERANSSKTFVCPNRLCCIGLLMEEA
;
A
#
# COMPACT_ATOMS: atom_id res chain seq x y z
N MET A 1 -11.00 44.51 -13.38
CA MET A 1 -11.97 43.61 -14.03
C MET A 1 -11.35 43.20 -15.36
N ALA A 2 -11.03 41.91 -15.57
CA ALA A 2 -10.58 41.45 -16.87
C ALA A 2 -11.79 41.36 -17.80
N ALA A 3 -11.79 42.11 -18.89
CA ALA A 3 -12.85 42.04 -19.89
C ALA A 3 -12.76 40.71 -20.65
N LEU A 4 -13.90 40.06 -20.83
CA LEU A 4 -14.05 38.79 -21.55
C LEU A 4 -14.61 39.06 -22.95
N VAL A 5 -14.13 38.31 -23.93
CA VAL A 5 -14.60 38.35 -25.32
C VAL A 5 -15.06 36.96 -25.70
N CYS A 6 -16.26 36.86 -26.28
CA CYS A 6 -16.74 35.60 -26.83
C CYS A 6 -16.44 35.55 -28.33
N ILE A 7 -15.62 34.58 -28.71
CA ILE A 7 -15.07 34.37 -30.05
C ILE A 7 -15.49 32.99 -30.54
N VAL A 8 -15.94 32.91 -31.78
CA VAL A 8 -16.21 31.65 -32.48
C VAL A 8 -14.93 31.22 -33.18
N VAL A 9 -14.44 30.03 -32.86
CA VAL A 9 -13.19 29.48 -33.40
C VAL A 9 -13.49 28.31 -34.32
N SER A 10 -12.93 28.29 -35.52
CA SER A 10 -12.91 27.08 -36.35
C SER A 10 -11.50 26.82 -36.90
N ALA A 11 -11.19 25.57 -37.22
CA ALA A 11 -9.95 25.25 -37.91
C ALA A 11 -10.22 24.48 -39.21
N LYS A 12 -9.42 24.80 -40.23
CA LYS A 12 -9.41 24.13 -41.54
C LYS A 12 -8.00 23.70 -41.90
N ASP A 13 -7.89 22.64 -42.68
CA ASP A 13 -6.63 22.25 -43.31
C ASP A 13 -6.29 23.17 -44.50
N THR A 14 -5.10 23.01 -45.07
CA THR A 14 -4.65 23.73 -46.27
C THR A 14 -5.50 23.45 -47.51
N ASN A 15 -6.30 22.38 -47.51
CA ASN A 15 -7.20 21.99 -48.59
C ASN A 15 -8.63 22.53 -48.38
N GLY A 16 -8.88 23.24 -47.27
CA GLY A 16 -10.18 23.80 -46.92
C GLY A 16 -11.11 22.86 -46.15
N ASN A 17 -10.68 21.64 -45.80
CA ASN A 17 -11.45 20.68 -45.01
C ASN A 17 -11.50 21.14 -43.54
N SER A 18 -12.68 21.07 -42.93
CA SER A 18 -12.85 21.41 -41.50
C SER A 18 -12.14 20.37 -40.62
N ILE A 19 -11.24 20.83 -39.75
CA ILE A 19 -10.55 19.98 -38.76
C ILE A 19 -11.42 19.83 -37.51
N PHE A 20 -12.03 20.92 -37.06
CA PHE A 20 -13.07 20.88 -36.04
C PHE A 20 -14.16 21.92 -36.35
N SER A 21 -15.39 21.60 -35.93
CA SER A 21 -16.57 22.46 -36.10
C SER A 21 -16.44 23.77 -35.32
N PRO A 22 -17.08 24.87 -35.74
CA PRO A 22 -17.00 26.14 -35.03
C PRO A 22 -17.41 26.03 -33.55
N VAL A 23 -16.51 26.41 -32.63
CA VAL A 23 -16.75 26.41 -31.18
C VAL A 23 -16.74 27.84 -30.66
N ALA A 24 -17.81 28.24 -29.94
CA ALA A 24 -17.86 29.53 -29.25
C ALA A 24 -17.15 29.42 -27.91
N MET A 25 -16.21 30.33 -27.64
CA MET A 25 -15.43 30.38 -26.40
C MET A 25 -15.36 31.78 -25.87
N CYS A 26 -15.39 31.94 -24.55
CA CYS A 26 -15.14 33.23 -23.92
C CYS A 26 -13.75 33.21 -23.26
N HIS A 27 -12.87 34.09 -23.72
CA HIS A 27 -11.48 34.24 -23.26
C HIS A 27 -11.23 35.67 -22.79
N ARG A 28 -10.15 35.90 -22.03
CA ARG A 28 -9.78 37.26 -21.61
C ARG A 28 -9.16 37.99 -22.80
N ILE A 29 -9.36 39.31 -22.85
CA ILE A 29 -8.75 40.17 -23.89
C ILE A 29 -7.22 40.06 -23.90
N THR A 30 -6.62 39.76 -22.75
CA THR A 30 -5.18 39.60 -22.56
C THR A 30 -4.62 38.26 -23.00
N ASP A 31 -5.48 37.28 -23.30
CA ASP A 31 -5.04 35.97 -23.77
C ASP A 31 -4.59 36.08 -25.25
N ASP A 32 -3.71 35.18 -25.68
CA ASP A 32 -3.20 35.16 -27.05
C ASP A 32 -3.99 34.18 -27.93
N PHE A 33 -3.87 34.32 -29.26
CA PHE A 33 -4.49 33.36 -30.19
C PHE A 33 -3.97 31.92 -29.98
N SER A 34 -2.75 31.74 -29.46
CA SER A 34 -2.20 30.43 -29.09
C SER A 34 -3.04 29.73 -28.01
N ASP A 35 -3.40 30.45 -26.94
CA ASP A 35 -4.20 29.89 -25.84
C ASP A 35 -5.61 29.57 -26.30
N LEU A 36 -6.20 30.48 -27.09
CA LEU A 36 -7.51 30.28 -27.71
C LEU A 36 -7.53 29.04 -28.62
N PHE A 37 -6.44 28.80 -29.37
CA PHE A 37 -6.30 27.63 -30.23
C PHE A 37 -6.21 26.32 -29.43
N ILE A 38 -5.39 26.29 -28.37
CA ILE A 38 -5.24 25.12 -27.50
C ILE A 38 -6.57 24.78 -26.82
N ALA A 39 -7.27 25.80 -26.31
CA ALA A 39 -8.59 25.63 -25.71
C ALA A 39 -9.60 25.07 -26.73
N ALA A 40 -9.63 25.62 -27.95
CA ALA A 40 -10.50 25.16 -29.04
C ALA A 40 -10.23 23.71 -29.45
N ALA A 41 -8.96 23.34 -29.63
CA ALA A 41 -8.55 21.98 -29.94
C ALA A 41 -8.96 21.01 -28.81
N SER A 42 -8.69 21.38 -27.56
CA SER A 42 -9.02 20.57 -26.38
C SER A 42 -10.53 20.35 -26.25
N SER A 43 -11.34 21.39 -26.48
CA SER A 43 -12.81 21.26 -26.48
C SER A 43 -13.35 20.34 -27.58
N SER A 44 -12.59 20.22 -28.68
CA SER A 44 -12.90 19.35 -29.81
C SER A 44 -12.29 17.95 -29.65
N GLY A 45 -11.65 17.65 -28.51
CA GLY A 45 -11.02 16.37 -28.22
C GLY A 45 -9.71 16.12 -28.99
N LEU A 46 -9.08 17.18 -29.49
CA LEU A 46 -7.82 17.14 -30.22
C LEU A 46 -6.70 17.75 -29.37
N GLU A 47 -5.60 17.02 -29.17
CA GLU A 47 -4.37 17.59 -28.61
C GLU A 47 -3.52 18.13 -29.76
N MET A 48 -3.45 19.46 -29.89
CA MET A 48 -2.75 20.13 -30.98
C MET A 48 -1.78 21.18 -30.45
N SER A 49 -0.56 21.18 -30.97
CA SER A 49 0.42 22.22 -30.71
C SER A 49 0.13 23.47 -31.56
N PRO A 50 0.33 24.71 -31.02
CA PRO A 50 0.24 25.95 -31.78
C PRO A 50 1.18 25.98 -33.01
N GLU A 51 2.25 25.19 -33.02
CA GLU A 51 3.21 25.08 -34.13
C GLU A 51 2.63 24.44 -35.41
N CYS A 52 1.45 23.83 -35.29
CA CYS A 52 0.72 23.27 -36.42
C CYS A 52 -0.05 24.35 -37.22
N VAL A 53 -0.26 25.53 -36.63
CA VAL A 53 -0.98 26.64 -37.26
C VAL A 53 -0.10 27.31 -38.31
N ASN A 54 -0.60 27.35 -39.54
CA ASN A 54 0.04 28.02 -40.68
C ASN A 54 -0.40 29.48 -40.80
N SER A 55 -1.67 29.77 -40.50
CA SER A 55 -2.19 31.14 -40.47
C SER A 55 -3.44 31.28 -39.63
N VAL A 56 -3.66 32.48 -39.09
CA VAL A 56 -4.87 32.85 -38.35
C VAL A 56 -5.63 33.90 -39.15
N ASN A 57 -6.93 33.71 -39.37
CA ASN A 57 -7.78 34.67 -40.06
C ASN A 57 -8.88 35.17 -39.12
N ILE A 58 -9.00 36.48 -38.94
CA ILE A 58 -10.11 37.10 -38.20
C ILE A 58 -11.22 37.49 -39.19
N CYS A 59 -12.45 37.09 -38.92
CA CYS A 59 -13.61 37.30 -39.78
C CYS A 59 -14.84 37.78 -38.99
N SER A 60 -15.78 38.43 -39.67
CA SER A 60 -17.06 38.88 -39.06
C SER A 60 -18.07 37.73 -38.93
N LYS A 61 -18.08 36.81 -39.89
CA LYS A 61 -18.97 35.65 -39.97
C LYS A 61 -18.29 34.48 -40.67
N VAL A 62 -18.79 33.27 -40.41
CA VAL A 62 -18.34 32.03 -41.08
C VAL A 62 -18.54 32.18 -42.59
N GLY A 63 -17.45 32.06 -43.36
CA GLY A 63 -17.48 32.16 -44.82
C GLY A 63 -17.46 33.58 -45.39
N SER A 64 -17.26 34.62 -44.57
CA SER A 64 -17.16 36.00 -45.07
C SER A 64 -15.90 36.24 -45.90
N SER A 65 -15.99 37.15 -46.87
CA SER A 65 -14.86 37.63 -47.69
C SER A 65 -13.95 38.58 -46.91
N ASP A 66 -14.39 39.11 -45.78
CA ASP A 66 -13.62 40.02 -44.91
C ASP A 66 -12.65 39.22 -44.01
N ARG A 67 -11.58 38.67 -44.61
CA ARG A 67 -10.57 37.90 -43.87
C ARG A 67 -9.33 38.74 -43.62
N ILE A 68 -9.02 38.98 -42.35
CA ILE A 68 -7.77 39.63 -41.95
C ILE A 68 -6.80 38.56 -41.48
N LYS A 69 -5.72 38.35 -42.24
CA LYS A 69 -4.68 37.37 -41.93
C LYS A 69 -3.72 37.93 -40.88
N ILE A 70 -3.58 37.25 -39.76
CA ILE A 70 -2.57 37.53 -38.74
C ILE A 70 -1.38 36.61 -38.99
N SER A 71 -0.18 37.18 -39.00
CA SER A 71 1.08 36.47 -39.17
C SER A 71 1.65 35.91 -37.87
N ASN A 72 1.23 36.42 -36.71
CA ASN A 72 1.74 36.01 -35.39
C ASN A 72 0.59 35.51 -34.48
N ILE A 73 0.72 34.28 -34.01
CA ILE A 73 -0.26 33.62 -33.12
C ILE A 73 -0.11 34.04 -31.65
N ASN A 74 1.02 34.65 -31.27
CA ASN A 74 1.24 35.23 -29.95
C ASN A 74 0.74 36.68 -29.86
N MET A 75 -0.16 37.08 -30.75
CA MET A 75 -0.81 38.39 -30.69
C MET A 75 -2.01 38.29 -29.75
N GLN A 76 -2.21 39.33 -28.94
CA GLN A 76 -3.32 39.38 -27.99
C GLN A 76 -4.67 39.46 -28.69
N LEU A 77 -5.70 38.88 -28.07
CA LEU A 77 -7.08 38.89 -28.56
C LEU A 77 -7.71 40.30 -28.61
N ASN A 78 -7.08 41.33 -28.03
CA ASN A 78 -7.52 42.73 -28.13
C ASN A 78 -7.70 43.19 -29.59
N VAL A 79 -6.91 42.64 -30.51
CA VAL A 79 -7.00 42.96 -31.94
C VAL A 79 -8.35 42.56 -32.53
N ALA A 80 -8.93 41.44 -32.07
CA ALA A 80 -10.25 41.03 -32.51
C ALA A 80 -11.37 41.97 -32.01
N VAL A 81 -11.17 42.56 -30.83
CA VAL A 81 -12.08 43.56 -30.24
C VAL A 81 -11.99 44.88 -31.00
N GLU A 82 -10.78 45.36 -31.29
CA GLU A 82 -10.54 46.60 -32.05
C GLU A 82 -11.13 46.53 -33.47
N LEU A 83 -11.12 45.33 -34.08
CA LEU A 83 -11.65 45.11 -35.43
C LEU A 83 -13.16 44.81 -35.47
N ASP A 84 -13.83 44.75 -34.32
CA ASP A 84 -15.24 44.31 -34.14
C ASP A 84 -15.53 42.97 -34.87
N LYS A 85 -14.60 42.02 -34.78
CA LYS A 85 -14.73 40.71 -35.39
C LYS A 85 -14.81 39.63 -34.31
N LYS A 86 -15.84 38.78 -34.42
CA LYS A 86 -16.14 37.75 -33.40
C LYS A 86 -15.77 36.34 -33.82
N MET A 87 -15.10 36.16 -34.96
CA MET A 87 -14.72 34.84 -35.45
C MET A 87 -13.24 34.77 -35.80
N VAL A 88 -12.61 33.66 -35.44
CA VAL A 88 -11.22 33.33 -35.76
C VAL A 88 -11.19 31.97 -36.47
N GLU A 89 -10.58 31.94 -37.66
CA GLU A 89 -10.38 30.74 -38.47
C GLU A 89 -8.88 30.42 -38.55
N TYR A 90 -8.50 29.25 -38.03
CA TYR A 90 -7.12 28.74 -38.09
C TYR A 90 -6.93 27.88 -39.34
N THR A 91 -5.88 28.12 -40.10
CA THR A 91 -5.43 27.22 -41.18
C THR A 91 -4.26 26.39 -40.67
N ILE A 92 -4.39 25.07 -40.69
CA ILE A 92 -3.39 24.13 -40.14
C ILE A 92 -2.70 23.41 -41.29
N ASN A 93 -1.39 23.23 -41.17
CA ASN A 93 -0.64 22.45 -42.15
C ASN A 93 -0.89 20.95 -41.95
N SER A 94 -1.57 20.32 -42.90
CA SER A 94 -1.92 18.89 -42.84
C SER A 94 -0.70 17.97 -42.78
N ALA A 95 0.46 18.40 -43.29
CA ALA A 95 1.71 17.64 -43.24
C ALA A 95 2.34 17.52 -41.83
N ARG A 96 1.89 18.32 -40.86
CA ARG A 96 2.35 18.27 -39.45
C ARG A 96 1.32 17.64 -38.50
N LEU A 97 0.18 17.20 -39.01
CA LEU A 97 -0.77 16.43 -38.23
C LEU A 97 -0.22 15.02 -38.04
N PRO A 98 -0.26 14.43 -36.83
CA PRO A 98 -0.11 12.98 -36.70
C PRO A 98 -1.20 12.35 -37.57
N SER A 99 -0.79 11.61 -38.59
CA SER A 99 -1.66 11.04 -39.61
C SER A 99 -2.75 10.18 -38.97
N THR A 100 -3.96 10.72 -38.81
CA THR A 100 -5.17 9.95 -38.58
C THR A 100 -5.80 9.60 -39.92
N SER A 101 -5.03 8.92 -40.77
CA SER A 101 -5.58 8.26 -41.96
C SER A 101 -6.26 6.96 -41.54
N SER A 102 -7.52 7.07 -41.15
CA SER A 102 -8.60 6.14 -41.49
C SER A 102 -9.85 6.62 -40.77
N ASN A 103 -11.02 6.33 -41.36
CA ASN A 103 -12.33 6.49 -40.75
C ASN A 103 -12.38 5.79 -39.38
N SER A 104 -11.87 6.43 -38.32
CA SER A 104 -11.97 5.92 -36.96
C SER A 104 -13.39 6.18 -36.50
N ASN A 105 -14.27 5.25 -36.83
CA ASN A 105 -15.63 5.18 -36.33
C ASN A 105 -15.59 5.44 -34.81
N ALA A 106 -16.50 6.23 -34.23
CA ALA A 106 -16.42 6.61 -32.80
C ALA A 106 -16.26 5.39 -31.88
N PHE A 107 -16.80 4.24 -32.30
CA PHE A 107 -16.60 2.93 -31.68
C PHE A 107 -15.15 2.43 -31.70
N THR A 108 -14.38 2.65 -32.76
CA THR A 108 -12.94 2.32 -32.81
C THR A 108 -12.12 3.21 -31.90
N VAL A 109 -12.47 4.50 -31.77
CA VAL A 109 -11.81 5.41 -30.83
C VAL A 109 -12.12 5.00 -29.39
N LEU A 110 -13.39 4.68 -29.08
CA LEU A 110 -13.80 4.16 -27.78
C LEU A 110 -13.15 2.80 -27.46
N MET A 111 -13.08 1.90 -28.44
CA MET A 111 -12.41 0.60 -28.30
C MET A 111 -10.89 0.72 -28.16
N ASN A 112 -10.27 1.73 -28.77
CA ASN A 112 -8.85 1.98 -28.60
C ASN A 112 -8.58 2.59 -27.23
N LYS A 113 -9.45 3.50 -26.74
CA LYS A 113 -9.36 4.04 -25.37
C LYS A 113 -9.56 2.98 -24.29
N SER A 114 -10.45 2.00 -24.50
CA SER A 114 -10.62 0.89 -23.55
C SER A 114 -9.42 -0.05 -23.52
N LYS A 115 -8.64 -0.14 -24.60
CA LYS A 115 -7.39 -0.90 -24.69
C LYS A 115 -6.16 -0.14 -24.16
N VAL A 116 -6.30 1.14 -23.78
CA VAL A 116 -5.20 1.86 -23.14
C VAL A 116 -5.03 1.32 -21.73
N TYR A 117 -3.83 0.81 -21.46
CA TYR A 117 -3.46 0.32 -20.15
C TYR A 117 -2.97 1.49 -19.32
N ILE A 118 -3.59 1.68 -18.17
CA ILE A 118 -3.27 2.72 -17.20
C ILE A 118 -3.07 2.12 -15.81
N MET A 119 -2.36 2.85 -14.96
CA MET A 119 -2.19 2.50 -13.56
C MET A 119 -3.26 3.17 -12.71
N PRO A 120 -3.61 2.59 -11.54
CA PRO A 120 -4.50 3.24 -10.59
C PRO A 120 -3.96 4.60 -10.15
N LYS A 121 -4.87 5.53 -9.85
CA LYS A 121 -4.49 6.88 -9.39
C LYS A 121 -3.66 6.81 -8.10
N LYS A 122 -2.54 7.52 -8.10
CA LYS A 122 -1.72 7.74 -6.90
C LYS A 122 -2.40 8.76 -5.98
N TYR A 123 -2.04 8.73 -4.69
CA TYR A 123 -2.45 9.77 -3.77
C TYR A 123 -1.69 11.07 -4.09
N GLU A 124 -2.42 12.15 -4.37
CA GLU A 124 -1.84 13.46 -4.66
C GLU A 124 -1.45 14.19 -3.38
N VAL A 125 -0.26 14.79 -3.40
CA VAL A 125 0.17 15.77 -2.39
C VAL A 125 -0.29 17.14 -2.89
N ASN A 126 -1.41 17.65 -2.37
CA ASN A 126 -1.90 18.97 -2.73
C ASN A 126 -0.81 20.04 -2.47
N THR A 127 -0.25 20.60 -3.54
CA THR A 127 0.80 21.63 -3.50
C THR A 127 0.28 23.03 -3.21
N SER A 128 -1.05 23.23 -3.20
CA SER A 128 -1.66 24.50 -2.80
C SER A 128 -1.91 24.54 -1.29
N SER A 129 -0.96 25.16 -0.58
CA SER A 129 -1.13 25.81 0.73
C SER A 129 -0.95 25.01 2.02
N LYS A 130 -0.86 23.68 2.02
CA LYS A 130 -0.33 22.89 3.17
C LYS A 130 0.27 21.59 2.66
N VAL A 131 1.59 21.40 2.81
CA VAL A 131 2.27 20.11 2.52
C VAL A 131 1.73 19.05 3.48
N LYS A 132 0.63 18.39 3.13
CA LYS A 132 0.17 17.19 3.85
C LYS A 132 1.14 16.08 3.48
N LYS A 133 2.05 15.76 4.41
CA LYS A 133 2.89 14.55 4.31
C LYS A 133 1.97 13.34 4.17
N LEU A 134 2.17 12.54 3.12
CA LEU A 134 1.44 11.28 2.92
C LEU A 134 1.63 10.38 4.13
N SER A 135 0.56 9.68 4.52
CA SER A 135 0.64 8.67 5.57
C SER A 135 1.48 7.49 5.11
N GLY A 136 2.14 6.76 6.03
CA GLY A 136 2.97 5.59 5.71
C GLY A 136 2.29 4.56 4.78
N PRO A 137 1.01 4.18 5.00
CA PRO A 137 0.28 3.30 4.09
C PRO A 137 0.03 3.90 2.70
N GLN A 138 -0.14 5.22 2.61
CA GLN A 138 -0.35 5.92 1.34
C GLN A 138 0.94 6.00 0.54
N GLN A 139 2.08 6.22 1.21
CA GLN A 139 3.41 6.16 0.59
C GLN A 139 3.67 4.75 0.05
N LEU A 140 3.47 3.71 0.87
CA LEU A 140 3.61 2.32 0.46
C LEU A 140 2.75 2.00 -0.78
N TYR A 141 1.50 2.48 -0.83
CA TYR A 141 0.64 2.28 -1.98
C TYR A 141 1.15 2.98 -3.25
N CYS A 142 1.65 4.22 -3.13
CA CYS A 142 2.26 4.93 -4.27
C CYS A 142 3.52 4.22 -4.78
N ASP A 143 4.39 3.76 -3.87
CA ASP A 143 5.62 3.05 -4.23
C ASP A 143 5.33 1.67 -4.84
N LEU A 144 4.25 1.01 -4.41
CA LEU A 144 3.75 -0.22 -5.04
C LEU A 144 3.24 0.04 -6.47
N ILE A 145 2.59 1.17 -6.73
CA ILE A 145 2.19 1.57 -8.09
C ILE A 145 3.44 1.75 -8.96
N ASP A 146 4.46 2.46 -8.46
CA ASP A 146 5.71 2.66 -9.19
C ASP A 146 6.43 1.34 -9.50
N TRP A 147 6.49 0.45 -8.52
CA TRP A 147 7.06 -0.88 -8.71
C TRP A 147 6.27 -1.70 -9.74
N ALA A 148 4.94 -1.73 -9.64
CA ALA A 148 4.10 -2.45 -10.58
C ALA A 148 4.26 -1.90 -12.02
N GLN A 149 4.38 -0.57 -12.17
CA GLN A 149 4.65 0.07 -13.46
C GLN A 149 6.02 -0.34 -14.01
N SER A 150 7.06 -0.38 -13.17
CA SER A 150 8.41 -0.81 -13.56
C SER A 150 8.47 -2.28 -14.00
N THR A 151 7.54 -3.10 -13.51
CA THR A 151 7.44 -4.53 -13.83
C THR A 151 6.60 -4.77 -15.10
N GLY A 152 6.08 -3.71 -15.73
CA GLY A 152 5.25 -3.79 -16.93
C GLY A 152 3.79 -4.17 -16.67
N CYS A 153 3.35 -4.12 -15.41
CA CYS A 153 1.95 -4.33 -15.04
C CYS A 153 1.09 -3.14 -15.47
N GLY A 154 -0.18 -3.41 -15.70
CA GLY A 154 -1.15 -2.37 -16.05
C GLY A 154 -2.54 -2.95 -16.25
N TRP A 155 -3.54 -2.07 -16.20
CA TRP A 155 -4.94 -2.45 -16.37
C TRP A 155 -5.59 -1.63 -17.46
N PRO A 156 -6.51 -2.21 -18.25
CA PRO A 156 -7.28 -1.44 -19.19
C PRO A 156 -8.14 -0.40 -18.44
N SER A 157 -8.32 0.78 -19.04
CA SER A 157 -8.94 1.94 -18.39
C SER A 157 -10.35 1.69 -17.83
N ASN A 158 -11.06 0.68 -18.32
CA ASN A 158 -12.40 0.30 -17.85
C ASN A 158 -12.39 -0.56 -16.58
N ILE A 159 -11.25 -1.17 -16.19
CA ILE A 159 -11.16 -2.12 -15.07
C ILE A 159 -10.18 -1.62 -13.99
N VAL A 160 -9.35 -0.61 -14.29
CA VAL A 160 -8.29 -0.13 -13.40
C VAL A 160 -8.78 0.33 -12.01
N GLU A 161 -9.90 1.05 -11.93
CA GLU A 161 -10.40 1.61 -10.66
C GLU A 161 -11.03 0.55 -9.77
N ASP A 162 -11.56 -0.53 -10.37
CA ASP A 162 -12.17 -1.63 -9.63
C ASP A 162 -11.12 -2.69 -9.31
N SER A 163 -10.67 -3.45 -10.31
CA SER A 163 -9.79 -4.59 -10.08
C SER A 163 -8.34 -4.19 -9.84
N GLY A 164 -7.82 -3.22 -10.59
CA GLY A 164 -6.41 -2.81 -10.46
C GLY A 164 -6.12 -2.20 -9.09
N LYS A 165 -6.99 -1.29 -8.68
CA LYS A 165 -6.96 -0.68 -7.34
C LYS A 165 -7.17 -1.70 -6.23
N GLN A 166 -8.14 -2.61 -6.37
CA GLN A 166 -8.39 -3.64 -5.37
C GLN A 166 -7.17 -4.55 -5.18
N ALA A 167 -6.54 -4.99 -6.27
CA ALA A 167 -5.35 -5.85 -6.21
C ALA A 167 -4.19 -5.19 -5.47
N LEU A 168 -3.83 -3.96 -5.86
CA LEU A 168 -2.75 -3.21 -5.22
C LEU A 168 -3.09 -2.85 -3.77
N LYS A 169 -4.37 -2.57 -3.47
CA LYS A 169 -4.82 -2.28 -2.11
C LYS A 169 -4.71 -3.51 -1.21
N SER A 170 -5.15 -4.68 -1.66
CA SER A 170 -5.02 -5.94 -0.92
C SER A 170 -3.55 -6.26 -0.64
N LEU A 171 -2.67 -6.11 -1.64
CA LEU A 171 -1.22 -6.28 -1.47
C LEU A 171 -0.64 -5.28 -0.46
N SER A 172 -0.98 -3.99 -0.58
CA SER A 172 -0.48 -2.94 0.31
C SER A 172 -0.91 -3.16 1.77
N ASN A 173 -2.16 -3.60 1.99
CA ASN A 173 -2.69 -3.91 3.32
C ASN A 173 -1.96 -5.09 3.95
N ALA A 174 -1.72 -6.15 3.17
CA ALA A 174 -1.00 -7.33 3.65
C ALA A 174 0.43 -6.98 4.04
N LEU A 175 1.14 -6.24 3.19
CA LEU A 175 2.51 -5.79 3.47
C LEU A 175 2.57 -4.86 4.69
N TRP A 176 1.67 -3.88 4.76
CA TRP A 176 1.61 -2.95 5.89
C TRP A 176 1.41 -3.66 7.24
N TYR A 177 0.56 -4.68 7.28
CA TYR A 177 0.27 -5.44 8.50
C TYR A 177 1.46 -6.29 8.94
N VAL A 178 2.24 -6.78 7.99
CA VAL A 178 3.33 -7.74 8.20
C VAL A 178 4.70 -7.04 8.38
N ASP A 179 4.80 -5.77 8.04
CA ASP A 179 6.05 -5.01 8.03
C ASP A 179 6.80 -5.05 9.39
N HIS A 180 6.08 -5.05 10.51
CA HIS A 180 6.72 -5.08 11.83
C HIS A 180 7.18 -6.49 12.27
N CYS A 181 6.83 -7.55 11.54
CA CYS A 181 7.07 -8.94 11.94
C CYS A 181 7.92 -9.76 10.96
N HIS A 182 8.60 -9.11 10.00
CA HIS A 182 9.50 -9.78 9.05
C HIS A 182 10.54 -10.71 9.69
N ALA A 183 11.12 -10.32 10.84
CA ALA A 183 12.06 -11.17 11.58
C ALA A 183 11.40 -12.46 12.09
N ARG A 184 10.21 -12.35 12.70
CA ARG A 184 9.46 -13.51 13.23
C ARG A 184 9.00 -14.45 12.12
N LEU A 185 8.60 -13.89 10.98
CA LEU A 185 8.28 -14.66 9.79
C LEU A 185 9.49 -15.44 9.28
N LYS A 186 10.66 -14.80 9.22
CA LYS A 186 11.91 -15.44 8.83
C LYS A 186 12.29 -16.58 9.78
N ASP A 187 12.15 -16.36 11.09
CA ASP A 187 12.41 -17.40 12.10
C ASP A 187 11.40 -18.56 12.01
N ALA A 188 10.19 -18.27 11.53
CA ALA A 188 9.16 -19.26 11.28
C ALA A 188 9.29 -19.96 9.92
N SER A 189 10.37 -19.71 9.17
CA SER A 189 10.58 -20.18 7.79
C SER A 189 9.51 -19.73 6.78
N CYS A 190 8.75 -18.70 7.12
CA CYS A 190 7.74 -18.09 6.25
C CYS A 190 8.37 -16.87 5.57
N HIS A 191 8.86 -17.02 4.33
CA HIS A 191 9.58 -15.95 3.65
C HIS A 191 8.64 -15.05 2.84
N VAL A 192 8.84 -13.74 2.93
CA VAL A 192 8.20 -12.77 2.03
C VAL A 192 8.98 -12.76 0.70
N PRO A 193 8.31 -12.71 -0.46
CA PRO A 193 8.97 -12.67 -1.77
C PRO A 193 10.06 -11.59 -1.84
N THR A 194 11.18 -11.91 -2.49
CA THR A 194 12.38 -11.06 -2.50
C THR A 194 12.15 -9.67 -3.10
N GLU A 195 11.24 -9.61 -4.05
CA GLU A 195 10.78 -8.43 -4.78
C GLU A 195 10.07 -7.45 -3.84
N LEU A 196 9.44 -7.98 -2.78
CA LEU A 196 8.71 -7.19 -1.79
C LEU A 196 9.56 -6.81 -0.57
N ASN A 197 10.79 -7.31 -0.44
CA ASN A 197 11.69 -6.92 0.66
C ASN A 197 12.07 -5.43 0.63
N LYS A 198 11.88 -4.76 -0.51
CA LYS A 198 12.08 -3.31 -0.66
C LYS A 198 11.04 -2.49 0.11
N PHE A 199 9.90 -3.10 0.45
CA PHE A 199 8.79 -2.43 1.13
C PHE A 199 8.84 -2.54 2.65
N GLN A 200 10.04 -2.70 3.22
CA GLN A 200 10.24 -2.77 4.65
C GLN A 200 10.38 -1.39 5.29
N ASN A 201 9.96 -1.24 6.55
CA ASN A 201 10.08 -0.06 7.42
C ASN A 201 9.09 1.09 7.18
N TYR A 202 7.98 0.86 6.47
CA TYR A 202 6.91 1.85 6.34
C TYR A 202 6.11 2.00 7.65
N ASN A 203 6.04 0.93 8.44
CA ASN A 203 5.30 0.81 9.69
C ASN A 203 6.26 0.52 10.87
N ASN A 204 7.24 1.41 11.08
CA ASN A 204 8.22 1.25 12.14
C ASN A 204 7.70 1.77 13.50
N TYR A 205 7.07 0.89 14.27
CA TYR A 205 6.56 1.19 15.61
C TYR A 205 7.62 1.70 16.60
N LYS A 206 8.90 1.34 16.40
CA LYS A 206 10.00 1.83 17.26
C LYS A 206 10.21 3.34 17.10
N LEU A 207 10.13 3.83 15.85
CA LEU A 207 10.22 5.26 15.55
C LEU A 207 8.97 6.01 16.01
N LEU A 208 7.81 5.34 15.95
CA LEU A 208 6.52 5.91 16.38
C LEU A 208 6.27 5.82 17.89
N ARG A 209 7.21 5.27 18.69
CA ARG A 209 7.08 5.05 20.14
C ARG A 209 5.80 4.31 20.55
N HIS A 210 5.30 3.44 19.67
CA HIS A 210 4.11 2.64 19.93
C HIS A 210 4.51 1.18 20.19
N ARG A 211 3.69 0.48 21.00
CA ARG A 211 3.87 -0.95 21.20
C ARG A 211 3.54 -1.66 19.88
N PRO A 212 4.43 -2.54 19.36
CA PRO A 212 4.13 -3.30 18.16
C PRO A 212 2.91 -4.19 18.41
N PRO A 213 1.93 -4.22 17.50
CA PRO A 213 0.76 -5.06 17.66
C PRO A 213 1.14 -6.53 17.56
N ILE A 214 0.38 -7.37 18.26
CA ILE A 214 0.50 -8.82 18.15
C ILE A 214 -0.21 -9.24 16.87
N VAL A 215 0.48 -10.04 16.05
CA VAL A 215 -0.10 -10.60 14.83
C VAL A 215 -1.15 -11.63 15.23
N LYS A 216 -2.40 -11.44 14.81
CA LYS A 216 -3.53 -12.34 15.10
C LYS A 216 -3.82 -13.23 13.91
N ALA A 217 -4.03 -14.52 14.15
CA ALA A 217 -4.37 -15.49 13.10
C ALA A 217 -5.65 -15.10 12.33
N ALA A 218 -6.69 -14.63 13.02
CA ALA A 218 -7.93 -14.18 12.38
C ALA A 218 -7.69 -13.06 11.35
N ARG A 219 -6.88 -12.06 11.71
CA ARG A 219 -6.58 -10.93 10.81
C ARG A 219 -5.68 -11.33 9.64
N LEU A 220 -4.75 -12.25 9.86
CA LEU A 220 -3.99 -12.86 8.76
C LEU A 220 -4.91 -13.63 7.80
N GLY A 221 -5.88 -14.38 8.33
CA GLY A 221 -6.86 -15.11 7.54
C GLY A 221 -7.70 -14.20 6.64
N GLU A 222 -8.16 -13.06 7.16
CA GLU A 222 -8.85 -12.03 6.36
C GLU A 222 -7.97 -11.51 5.23
N LEU A 223 -6.72 -11.14 5.53
CA LEU A 223 -5.78 -10.61 4.54
C LEU A 223 -5.42 -11.64 3.46
N VAL A 224 -5.24 -12.90 3.84
CA VAL A 224 -5.03 -14.01 2.89
C VAL A 224 -6.27 -14.21 2.01
N GLY A 225 -7.47 -14.12 2.59
CA GLY A 225 -8.73 -14.15 1.84
C GLY A 225 -8.85 -13.00 0.84
N ASP A 226 -8.49 -11.79 1.24
CA ASP A 226 -8.47 -10.61 0.37
C ASP A 226 -7.45 -10.75 -0.78
N LEU A 227 -6.30 -11.38 -0.52
CA LEU A 227 -5.30 -11.67 -1.55
C LEU A 227 -5.79 -12.73 -2.54
N TYR A 228 -6.38 -13.83 -2.09
CA TYR A 228 -6.96 -14.83 -3.00
C TYR A 228 -8.15 -14.28 -3.79
N SER A 229 -8.95 -13.42 -3.16
CA SER A 229 -10.06 -12.73 -3.84
C SER A 229 -9.55 -11.77 -4.91
N ALA A 230 -8.40 -11.12 -4.69
CA ALA A 230 -7.76 -10.34 -5.73
C ALA A 230 -7.19 -11.25 -6.84
N LEU A 231 -6.52 -12.35 -6.49
CA LEU A 231 -5.95 -13.29 -7.45
C LEU A 231 -6.98 -13.96 -8.36
N SER A 232 -8.22 -14.12 -7.91
CA SER A 232 -9.31 -14.66 -8.73
C SER A 232 -9.86 -13.66 -9.76
N LEU A 233 -9.45 -12.38 -9.69
CA LEU A 233 -9.89 -11.36 -10.65
C LEU A 233 -9.32 -11.67 -12.05
N PRO A 234 -10.16 -11.68 -13.11
CA PRO A 234 -9.70 -11.93 -14.48
C PRO A 234 -8.58 -10.99 -14.93
N SER A 235 -8.52 -9.79 -14.34
CA SER A 235 -7.50 -8.78 -14.64
C SER A 235 -6.07 -9.17 -14.25
N LEU A 236 -5.89 -10.06 -13.27
CA LEU A 236 -4.60 -10.57 -12.83
C LEU A 236 -4.14 -11.79 -13.65
N SER A 237 -5.08 -12.44 -14.34
CA SER A 237 -4.79 -13.52 -15.30
C SER A 237 -4.27 -13.02 -16.66
N ASP A 238 -4.30 -11.70 -16.91
CA ASP A 238 -3.71 -11.11 -18.12
C ASP A 238 -2.18 -11.28 -18.08
N LYS A 239 -1.56 -11.54 -19.25
CA LYS A 239 -0.13 -11.82 -19.42
C LYS A 239 0.75 -10.75 -18.76
N ARG A 240 0.31 -9.47 -18.81
CA ARG A 240 1.04 -8.33 -18.22
C ARG A 240 1.10 -8.36 -16.69
N ASN A 241 0.09 -8.95 -16.05
CA ASN A 241 -0.03 -8.97 -14.59
C ASN A 241 0.37 -10.32 -13.99
N THR A 242 0.84 -11.27 -14.79
CA THR A 242 1.27 -12.61 -14.34
C THR A 242 2.39 -12.56 -13.29
N VAL A 243 3.34 -11.63 -13.44
CA VAL A 243 4.43 -11.45 -12.46
C VAL A 243 3.88 -10.97 -11.13
N LEU A 244 2.98 -9.98 -11.14
CA LEU A 244 2.30 -9.48 -9.96
C LEU A 244 1.46 -10.59 -9.30
N ALA A 245 0.69 -11.34 -10.08
CA ALA A 245 -0.14 -12.43 -9.61
C ALA A 245 0.71 -13.54 -8.95
N LYS A 246 1.86 -13.90 -9.55
CA LYS A 246 2.80 -14.86 -8.98
C LYS A 246 3.31 -14.41 -7.61
N ILE A 247 3.79 -13.16 -7.52
CA ILE A 247 4.33 -12.58 -6.27
C ILE A 247 3.24 -12.48 -5.20
N MET A 248 2.02 -12.05 -5.58
CA MET A 248 0.87 -12.01 -4.66
C MET A 248 0.50 -13.41 -4.16
N GLY A 249 0.58 -14.43 -5.03
CA GLY A 249 0.34 -15.83 -4.66
C GLY A 249 1.37 -16.37 -3.68
N GLU A 250 2.66 -16.15 -3.94
CA GLU A 250 3.75 -16.54 -3.03
C GLU A 250 3.62 -15.87 -1.66
N LEU A 251 3.25 -14.59 -1.64
CA LEU A 251 2.96 -13.88 -0.39
C LEU A 251 1.76 -14.49 0.34
N ALA A 252 0.65 -14.74 -0.37
CA ALA A 252 -0.56 -15.31 0.23
C ALA A 252 -0.28 -16.68 0.87
N GLU A 253 0.51 -17.52 0.20
CA GLU A 253 0.88 -18.85 0.70
C GLU A 253 1.80 -18.77 1.92
N SER A 254 2.79 -17.88 1.91
CA SER A 254 3.67 -17.63 3.06
C SER A 254 2.87 -17.13 4.28
N LEU A 255 1.91 -16.22 4.06
CA LEU A 255 1.04 -15.72 5.13
C LEU A 255 0.06 -16.78 5.64
N LYS A 256 -0.43 -17.66 4.76
CA LYS A 256 -1.25 -18.81 5.14
C LYS A 256 -0.48 -19.80 6.02
N GLN A 257 0.75 -20.16 5.64
CA GLN A 257 1.60 -21.03 6.45
C GLN A 257 1.86 -20.43 7.84
N TYR A 258 2.10 -19.12 7.91
CA TYR A 258 2.28 -18.44 9.18
C TYR A 258 1.00 -18.41 10.02
N LYS A 259 -0.16 -18.20 9.39
CA LYS A 259 -1.47 -18.27 10.04
C LYS A 259 -1.72 -19.65 10.65
N ASP A 260 -1.50 -20.72 9.88
CA ASP A 260 -1.73 -22.10 10.32
C ASP A 260 -0.80 -22.43 11.52
N ARG A 261 0.46 -22.01 11.45
CA ARG A 261 1.39 -22.15 12.58
C ARG A 261 0.93 -21.41 13.84
N LEU A 262 0.42 -20.19 13.69
CA LEU A 262 -0.13 -19.43 14.82
C LEU A 262 -1.36 -20.11 15.43
N GLU A 263 -2.21 -20.72 14.61
CA GLU A 263 -3.36 -21.50 15.09
C GLU A 263 -2.90 -22.75 15.85
N ASP A 264 -1.92 -23.48 15.33
CA ASP A 264 -1.30 -24.63 16.00
C ASP A 264 -0.69 -24.24 17.35
N ASP A 265 0.07 -23.14 17.41
CA ASP A 265 0.70 -22.68 18.63
C ASP A 265 -0.35 -22.20 19.65
N ASN A 266 -1.40 -21.52 19.21
CA ASN A 266 -2.53 -21.15 20.07
C ASN A 266 -3.26 -22.39 20.61
N GLN A 267 -3.47 -23.40 19.78
CA GLN A 267 -4.12 -24.65 20.19
C GLN A 267 -3.25 -25.43 21.18
N LYS A 268 -1.92 -25.49 20.97
CA LYS A 268 -0.98 -26.06 21.95
C LYS A 268 -1.06 -25.32 23.28
N HIS A 269 -1.08 -23.99 23.26
CA HIS A 269 -1.20 -23.19 24.47
C HIS A 269 -2.53 -23.43 25.19
N GLN A 270 -3.65 -23.51 24.47
CA GLN A 270 -4.96 -23.86 25.05
C GLN A 270 -4.95 -25.27 25.65
N ASN A 271 -4.41 -26.27 24.93
CA ASN A 271 -4.33 -27.63 25.43
C ASN A 271 -3.44 -27.76 26.67
N ILE A 272 -2.34 -27.02 26.74
CA ILE A 272 -1.49 -26.95 27.94
C ILE A 272 -2.23 -26.23 29.07
N SER A 273 -2.96 -25.16 28.78
CA SER A 273 -3.77 -24.43 29.76
C SER A 273 -4.98 -25.21 30.26
N HIS A 274 -5.53 -26.16 29.48
CA HIS A 274 -6.61 -27.04 29.92
C HIS A 274 -6.08 -28.29 30.65
N LYS A 275 -4.87 -28.76 30.31
CA LYS A 275 -4.17 -29.83 31.06
C LYS A 275 -3.57 -29.36 32.36
N ARG A 276 -3.15 -28.09 32.43
CA ARG A 276 -3.02 -27.39 33.68
C ARG A 276 -4.44 -27.05 34.11
N GLU A 277 -5.12 -27.99 34.74
CA GLU A 277 -6.08 -27.56 35.75
C GLU A 277 -5.32 -26.53 36.58
N THR A 278 -5.71 -25.27 36.46
CA THR A 278 -5.41 -24.32 37.52
C THR A 278 -5.90 -25.06 38.74
N ALA A 279 -4.97 -25.50 39.60
CA ALA A 279 -5.29 -25.79 40.97
C ALA A 279 -6.00 -24.51 41.43
N ASN A 280 -7.32 -24.50 41.35
CA ASN A 280 -8.14 -23.49 41.94
C ASN A 280 -7.87 -23.70 43.43
N CYS A 281 -6.85 -23.01 43.94
CA CYS A 281 -6.95 -22.45 45.27
C CYS A 281 -8.21 -21.61 45.23
N GLY A 282 -9.30 -22.23 45.67
CA GLY A 282 -10.48 -21.49 46.07
C GLY A 282 -10.02 -20.38 47.01
N ASP A 283 -10.56 -19.21 46.75
CA ASP A 283 -10.45 -18.01 47.56
C ASP A 283 -9.13 -17.25 47.51
N SER A 284 -9.25 -16.06 46.93
CA SER A 284 -8.34 -14.93 46.94
C SER A 284 -7.81 -14.63 48.36
N ASN A 285 -6.75 -15.34 48.75
CA ASN A 285 -5.70 -15.01 49.71
C ASN A 285 -4.91 -16.23 50.20
N SER A 286 -5.16 -17.44 49.67
CA SER A 286 -4.36 -18.62 50.02
C SER A 286 -3.35 -18.98 48.92
N VAL A 287 -2.06 -18.95 49.27
CA VAL A 287 -1.02 -19.63 48.51
C VAL A 287 -1.11 -21.10 48.91
N CYS A 288 -1.66 -21.97 48.06
CA CYS A 288 -1.59 -23.42 48.32
C CYS A 288 -0.16 -23.89 48.03
N ILE A 289 0.59 -24.14 49.09
CA ILE A 289 1.77 -25.00 49.03
C ILE A 289 1.23 -26.40 49.31
N ASP A 290 1.28 -27.29 48.31
CA ASP A 290 0.98 -28.70 48.54
C ASP A 290 1.99 -29.26 49.54
N PRO A 291 1.58 -29.67 50.75
CA PRO A 291 2.47 -30.29 51.71
C PRO A 291 2.80 -31.68 51.18
N VAL A 292 3.94 -31.84 50.51
CA VAL A 292 4.42 -33.18 50.20
C VAL A 292 4.77 -33.86 51.52
N THR A 293 4.04 -34.92 51.83
CA THR A 293 4.33 -35.79 52.95
C THR A 293 5.77 -36.29 52.86
N PRO A 294 6.52 -36.35 53.97
CA PRO A 294 7.96 -36.62 54.00
C PRO A 294 8.37 -37.99 53.42
N SER A 295 7.41 -38.82 53.03
CA SER A 295 7.59 -40.15 52.44
C SER A 295 8.09 -40.18 50.99
N ASN A 296 8.13 -39.05 50.26
CA ASN A 296 8.52 -39.02 48.84
C ASN A 296 9.78 -38.20 48.54
N VAL A 297 10.55 -37.80 49.54
CA VAL A 297 11.86 -37.15 49.31
C VAL A 297 12.84 -38.24 48.87
N LYS A 298 13.28 -38.20 47.59
CA LYS A 298 14.38 -39.05 47.11
C LYS A 298 15.59 -38.89 48.05
N GLU A 299 16.25 -39.99 48.42
CA GLU A 299 17.40 -40.00 49.35
C GLU A 299 18.46 -38.95 49.01
N GLU A 300 18.63 -38.64 47.73
CA GLU A 300 19.53 -37.64 47.16
C GLU A 300 19.34 -36.22 47.76
N TYR A 301 18.15 -35.88 48.26
CA TYR A 301 17.84 -34.57 48.84
C TYR A 301 17.70 -34.58 50.36
N SER A 302 18.00 -35.72 51.01
CA SER A 302 17.93 -35.87 52.47
C SER A 302 18.84 -34.86 53.20
N HIS A 303 20.02 -34.59 52.65
CA HIS A 303 21.00 -33.67 53.21
C HIS A 303 20.54 -32.21 53.16
N LEU A 304 19.92 -31.79 52.05
CA LEU A 304 19.33 -30.46 51.92
C LEU A 304 18.13 -30.32 52.88
N ASN A 305 17.28 -31.33 52.96
CA ASN A 305 16.11 -31.30 53.85
C ASN A 305 16.54 -31.17 55.33
N GLN A 306 17.56 -31.92 55.76
CA GLN A 306 18.15 -31.77 57.10
C GLN A 306 18.73 -30.37 57.33
N THR A 307 19.35 -29.78 56.31
CA THR A 307 19.92 -28.43 56.38
C THR A 307 18.80 -27.40 56.54
N VAL A 308 17.75 -27.48 55.74
CA VAL A 308 16.58 -26.58 55.82
C VAL A 308 15.84 -26.71 57.14
N VAL A 309 15.72 -27.93 57.70
CA VAL A 309 15.09 -28.16 59.03
C VAL A 309 15.92 -27.56 60.16
N LYS A 310 17.26 -27.61 60.07
CA LYS A 310 18.16 -27.06 61.09
C LYS A 310 18.36 -25.56 61.01
N THR A 311 18.08 -24.95 59.86
CA THR A 311 18.32 -23.51 59.67
C THR A 311 17.12 -22.71 60.21
N SER A 312 17.39 -21.61 60.90
CA SER A 312 16.35 -20.70 61.41
C SER A 312 15.61 -20.01 60.26
N ASP A 313 14.35 -19.68 60.47
CA ASP A 313 13.53 -18.99 59.46
C ASP A 313 14.21 -17.68 58.99
N TYR A 314 14.00 -17.31 57.72
CA TYR A 314 14.57 -16.10 57.08
C TYR A 314 16.09 -16.06 56.88
N THR A 315 16.74 -17.21 56.81
CA THR A 315 18.17 -17.30 56.48
C THR A 315 18.39 -17.75 55.04
N TYR A 316 19.38 -17.15 54.40
CA TYR A 316 19.72 -17.44 53.02
C TYR A 316 20.50 -18.76 52.91
N VAL A 317 20.07 -19.65 52.02
CA VAL A 317 20.73 -20.93 51.75
C VAL A 317 21.15 -20.96 50.28
N HIS A 318 22.46 -20.99 50.02
CA HIS A 318 22.99 -21.21 48.67
C HIS A 318 22.68 -22.63 48.21
N LEU A 319 21.79 -22.76 47.21
CA LEU A 319 21.37 -24.04 46.66
C LEU A 319 22.42 -24.69 45.74
N ASP A 320 23.35 -23.92 45.19
CA ASP A 320 24.38 -24.45 44.28
C ASP A 320 25.23 -25.55 44.90
N LYS A 321 25.41 -25.53 46.22
CA LYS A 321 26.15 -26.55 46.98
C LYS A 321 25.45 -27.92 47.02
N PHE A 322 24.19 -27.97 46.65
CA PHE A 322 23.34 -29.16 46.68
C PHE A 322 22.89 -29.59 45.28
N CYS A 323 23.32 -28.86 44.25
CA CYS A 323 23.03 -29.18 42.85
C CYS A 323 24.22 -29.92 42.22
N PRO A 324 23.97 -30.91 41.35
CA PRO A 324 25.04 -31.53 40.58
C PRO A 324 25.71 -30.52 39.63
N ASP A 325 27.01 -30.71 39.39
CA ASP A 325 27.82 -29.86 38.49
C ASP A 325 27.41 -29.99 37.02
N ASN A 326 26.82 -31.12 36.64
CA ASN A 326 26.40 -31.38 35.27
C ASN A 326 25.12 -30.58 34.93
N ARG A 327 25.20 -29.71 33.91
CA ARG A 327 24.12 -28.80 33.48
C ARG A 327 22.82 -29.52 33.11
N ILE A 328 22.91 -30.72 32.52
CA ILE A 328 21.72 -31.49 32.10
C ILE A 328 21.05 -32.15 33.31
N GLU A 329 21.85 -32.65 34.26
CA GLU A 329 21.35 -33.21 35.52
C GLU A 329 20.76 -32.11 36.41
N ARG A 330 21.37 -30.91 36.43
CA ARG A 330 20.85 -29.72 37.11
C ARG A 330 19.47 -29.32 36.57
N ALA A 331 19.29 -29.30 35.26
CA ALA A 331 18.00 -28.98 34.65
C ALA A 331 16.90 -30.04 34.94
N ASN A 332 17.29 -31.30 35.17
CA ASN A 332 16.36 -32.38 35.52
C ASN A 332 16.09 -32.45 37.04
N SER A 333 17.08 -32.13 37.88
CA SER A 333 16.93 -32.04 39.34
C SER A 333 16.06 -30.85 39.74
N SER A 334 16.21 -29.68 39.10
CA SER A 334 15.37 -28.50 39.35
C SER A 334 13.89 -28.74 39.02
N LYS A 335 13.57 -29.62 38.06
CA LYS A 335 12.17 -30.00 37.74
C LYS A 335 11.55 -30.95 38.77
N THR A 336 12.37 -31.63 39.55
CA THR A 336 11.95 -32.60 40.58
C THR A 336 12.09 -32.00 41.99
N PHE A 337 12.52 -30.74 42.10
CA PHE A 337 12.71 -30.06 43.36
C PHE A 337 11.34 -29.73 43.98
N VAL A 338 11.04 -30.39 45.10
CA VAL A 338 9.80 -30.20 45.85
C VAL A 338 10.15 -29.44 47.13
N CYS A 339 9.65 -28.21 47.25
CA CYS A 339 9.89 -27.35 48.41
C CYS A 339 9.22 -27.91 49.68
N PRO A 340 9.96 -28.11 50.78
CA PRO A 340 9.35 -28.32 52.10
C PRO A 340 8.68 -27.02 52.59
N ASN A 341 7.59 -27.17 53.34
CA ASN A 341 6.63 -26.14 53.81
C ASN A 341 7.18 -24.87 54.53
N ARG A 342 8.50 -24.65 54.62
CA ARG A 342 9.11 -23.49 55.29
C ARG A 342 9.58 -22.37 54.36
N LEU A 343 9.41 -22.51 53.05
CA LEU A 343 10.05 -21.63 52.07
C LEU A 343 9.36 -20.28 51.80
N CYS A 344 8.27 -19.92 52.49
CA CYS A 344 7.70 -18.56 52.39
C CYS A 344 8.65 -17.44 52.85
N CYS A 345 9.82 -17.78 53.41
CA CYS A 345 10.72 -16.84 54.07
C CYS A 345 12.16 -16.87 53.55
N ILE A 346 12.51 -17.73 52.59
CA ILE A 346 13.89 -17.88 52.11
C ILE A 346 13.96 -17.42 50.64
N GLY A 347 14.56 -16.26 50.40
CA GLY A 347 14.84 -15.78 49.05
C GLY A 347 15.85 -16.68 48.37
N LEU A 348 15.46 -17.33 47.28
CA LEU A 348 16.35 -18.16 46.46
C LEU A 348 16.94 -17.30 45.34
N LEU A 349 18.25 -17.08 45.36
CA LEU A 349 18.99 -16.62 44.17
C LEU A 349 19.59 -17.86 43.51
N MET A 350 19.19 -18.12 42.27
CA MET A 350 20.02 -18.90 41.35
C MET A 350 20.76 -17.89 40.48
N GLU A 351 22.09 -17.86 40.55
CA GLU A 351 22.90 -17.15 39.57
C GLU A 351 22.85 -17.92 38.25
N GLU A 352 22.26 -17.32 37.23
CA GLU A 352 22.35 -17.83 35.85
C GLU A 352 23.78 -17.61 35.34
N ALA A 353 24.52 -18.70 35.13
CA ALA A 353 25.77 -18.74 34.37
C ALA A 353 25.64 -19.67 33.17
#